data_AF-A0A8J6FIE0-F1
#
_entry.id   AF-A0A8J6FIE0-F1
#
_cell.length_a   1.000
_cell.length_b   1.000
_cell.length_c   1.000
_cell.angle_alpha   90.00
_cell.angle_beta   90.00
_cell.angle_gamma   90.00
#
_symmetry.space_group_name_H-M   'P 1'
#
loop_
_entity.id
_entity.type
_entity.pdbx_description
1 polymer ?
#
loop_
_entity_poly.entity_id
_entity_poly.type
_entity_poly.pdbx_seq_one_letter_code
_entity_poly.pdbx_strand_id
1 'polypeptide(L)'
;MALNNFLFAQCILYFLAFLFSFIAVVPLSENSADFHGKCLLFTEGLWLSGNVSLEREHFTVDEWGPESACRFSVFTAVLALLAAAVQAWRTLFFLCKGHE
;
A
#
# COMPACT_ATOMS: atom_id res chain seq x y z
N MET A 1 0.89 -9.95 35.23
CA MET A 1 -0.02 -9.04 34.50
C MET A 1 -0.96 -9.89 33.67
N ALA A 2 -2.27 -9.80 33.87
CA ALA A 2 -3.20 -10.35 32.88
C ALA A 2 -2.96 -9.59 31.57
N LEU A 3 -2.60 -10.30 30.50
CA LEU A 3 -2.42 -9.69 29.20
C LEU A 3 -3.72 -8.97 28.84
N ASN A 4 -3.65 -7.67 28.62
CA ASN A 4 -4.82 -6.93 28.18
C ASN A 4 -5.08 -7.33 26.72
N ASN A 5 -5.92 -8.35 26.52
CA ASN A 5 -6.21 -8.93 25.19
C ASN A 5 -6.60 -7.86 24.16
N PHE A 6 -7.24 -6.79 24.61
CA PHE A 6 -7.56 -5.64 23.77
C PHE A 6 -6.31 -4.91 23.27
N LEU A 7 -5.37 -4.58 24.16
CA LEU A 7 -4.11 -3.92 23.80
C LEU A 7 -3.23 -4.81 22.91
N PHE A 8 -3.22 -6.12 23.18
CA PHE A 8 -2.50 -7.09 22.35
C PHE A 8 -3.10 -7.17 20.94
N ALA A 9 -4.42 -7.23 20.81
CA ALA A 9 -5.10 -7.20 19.52
C ALA A 9 -4.81 -5.89 18.76
N GLN A 10 -4.84 -4.73 19.44
CA GLN A 10 -4.47 -3.45 18.82
C GLN A 10 -3.04 -3.48 18.28
N CYS A 11 -2.08 -4.00 19.06
CA CYS A 11 -0.69 -4.10 18.62
C CYS A 11 -0.55 -4.95 17.35
N ILE A 12 -1.23 -6.10 17.29
CA ILE A 12 -1.25 -6.95 16.09
C ILE A 12 -1.85 -6.20 14.91
N LEU A 13 -3.00 -5.54 15.10
CA LEU A 13 -3.68 -4.82 14.03
C LEU A 13 -2.85 -3.66 13.48
N TYR A 14 -2.18 -2.88 14.34
CA TYR A 14 -1.28 -1.81 13.89
C TYR A 14 -0.04 -2.37 13.18
N PHE A 15 0.49 -3.51 13.62
CA PHE A 15 1.58 -4.17 12.93
C PHE A 15 1.18 -4.67 11.53
N LEU A 16 -0.02 -5.28 11.40
CA LEU A 16 -0.57 -5.68 10.10
C LEU A 16 -0.84 -4.47 9.21
N ALA A 17 -1.41 -3.39 9.76
CA ALA A 17 -1.62 -2.14 9.03
C ALA A 17 -0.30 -1.54 8.52
N PHE A 18 0.76 -1.58 9.33
CA PHE A 18 2.11 -1.19 8.92
C PHE A 18 2.61 -2.05 7.76
N LEU A 19 2.50 -3.38 7.86
CA LEU A 19 2.94 -4.31 6.83
C LEU A 19 2.20 -4.09 5.50
N PHE A 20 0.87 -4.01 5.52
CA PHE A 20 0.08 -3.79 4.31
C PHE A 20 0.33 -2.41 3.71
N SER A 21 0.49 -1.37 4.54
CA SER A 21 0.84 -0.04 4.03
C SER A 21 2.22 -0.05 3.38
N PHE A 22 3.19 -0.76 3.96
CA PHE A 22 4.53 -0.88 3.39
C PHE A 22 4.51 -1.60 2.04
N ILE A 23 3.78 -2.72 1.96
CA ILE A 23 3.58 -3.48 0.72
C ILE A 23 2.84 -2.64 -0.34
N ALA A 24 2.01 -1.68 0.04
CA ALA A 24 1.34 -0.78 -0.90
C ALA A 24 2.23 0.38 -1.36
N VAL A 25 3.02 0.99 -0.47
CA VAL A 25 3.86 2.16 -0.78
C VAL A 25 4.87 1.85 -1.88
N VAL A 26 5.59 0.74 -1.78
CA VAL A 26 6.67 0.37 -2.71
C VAL A 26 6.18 0.23 -4.16
N PRO A 27 5.19 -0.63 -4.49
CA PRO A 27 4.75 -0.76 -5.88
C PRO A 27 4.09 0.51 -6.40
N LEU A 28 3.37 1.28 -5.56
CA LEU A 28 2.77 2.53 -5.98
C LEU A 28 3.82 3.61 -6.29
N SER A 29 4.92 3.67 -5.52
CA SER A 29 6.02 4.61 -5.79
C SER A 29 6.77 4.26 -7.05
N GLU A 30 7.15 2.99 -7.23
CA GLU A 30 7.85 2.52 -8.44
C GLU A 30 6.98 2.71 -9.69
N ASN A 31 5.70 2.33 -9.62
CA ASN A 31 4.76 2.52 -10.73
C ASN A 31 4.63 4.00 -11.12
N SER A 32 4.61 4.92 -10.14
CA SER A 32 4.56 6.35 -10.45
C SER A 32 5.82 6.86 -11.14
N ALA A 33 7.00 6.28 -10.84
CA ALA A 33 8.26 6.64 -11.47
C ALA A 33 8.37 6.09 -12.90
N ASP A 34 8.05 4.81 -13.09
CA ASP A 34 8.14 4.13 -14.38
C ASP A 34 7.20 4.72 -15.44
N PHE A 35 6.01 5.15 -15.02
CA PHE A 35 5.00 5.73 -15.91
C PHE A 35 4.99 7.27 -15.92
N HIS A 36 6.09 7.91 -15.50
CA HIS A 36 6.26 9.37 -15.52
C HIS A 36 5.09 10.14 -14.88
N GLY A 37 4.57 9.64 -13.76
CA GLY A 37 3.44 10.22 -13.02
C GLY A 37 2.05 9.78 -13.51
N LYS A 38 1.95 9.06 -14.64
CA LYS A 38 0.69 8.43 -15.07
C LYS A 38 0.37 7.21 -14.21
N CYS A 39 -0.91 6.97 -13.98
CA CYS A 39 -1.33 5.96 -13.02
C CYS A 39 -1.94 4.73 -13.68
N LEU A 40 -1.14 3.66 -13.85
CA LEU A 40 -1.59 2.39 -14.44
C LEU A 40 -2.81 1.77 -13.73
N LEU A 41 -2.92 1.93 -12.41
CA LEU A 41 -4.02 1.35 -11.62
C LEU A 41 -5.41 1.90 -11.99
N PHE A 42 -5.47 3.13 -12.50
CA PHE A 42 -6.71 3.81 -12.86
C PHE A 42 -6.82 4.07 -14.37
N THR A 43 -6.07 3.32 -15.18
CA THR A 43 -6.15 3.43 -16.65
C THR A 43 -7.31 2.63 -17.21
N GLU A 44 -7.86 3.12 -18.31
CA GLU A 44 -8.73 2.35 -19.18
C GLU A 44 -7.93 1.81 -20.36
N GLY A 45 -8.22 0.56 -20.76
CA GLY A 45 -7.49 -0.11 -21.81
C GLY A 45 -7.95 -1.53 -22.05
N LEU A 46 -7.35 -2.18 -23.04
CA LEU A 46 -7.71 -3.51 -23.51
C LEU A 46 -6.48 -4.41 -23.53
N TRP A 47 -6.68 -5.67 -23.15
CA TRP A 47 -5.68 -6.72 -23.35
C TRP A 47 -5.81 -7.24 -24.77
N LEU A 48 -4.75 -7.08 -25.56
CA LEU A 48 -4.69 -7.59 -26.92
C LEU A 48 -3.90 -8.90 -26.94
N SER A 49 -4.62 -10.00 -27.15
CA SER A 49 -4.02 -11.30 -27.44
C SER A 49 -3.62 -11.36 -28.91
N GLY A 50 -2.32 -11.33 -29.19
CA GLY A 50 -1.81 -11.39 -30.56
C GLY A 50 -2.13 -12.74 -31.21
N ASN A 51 -2.82 -12.73 -32.35
CA ASN A 51 -2.93 -13.91 -33.19
C ASN A 51 -1.57 -14.17 -33.86
N VAL A 52 -0.88 -15.22 -33.40
CA VAL A 52 0.22 -15.93 -34.08
C VAL A 52 1.56 -15.16 -34.13
N SER A 53 2.57 -15.74 -33.45
CA SER A 53 4.04 -15.56 -33.57
C SER A 53 4.83 -14.70 -32.57
N LEU A 54 4.19 -13.90 -31.71
CA LEU A 54 4.85 -13.25 -30.57
C LEU A 54 4.06 -13.54 -29.29
N GLU A 55 4.57 -14.44 -28.45
CA GLU A 55 3.98 -14.81 -27.14
C GLU A 55 4.04 -13.66 -26.12
N ARG A 56 3.46 -12.50 -26.43
CA ARG A 56 3.31 -11.42 -25.45
C ARG A 56 1.98 -10.73 -25.62
N GLU A 57 1.05 -11.16 -24.76
CA GLU A 57 -0.09 -10.35 -24.35
C GLU A 57 0.42 -8.96 -23.97
N HIS A 58 -0.10 -7.92 -24.61
CA HIS A 58 0.23 -6.54 -24.28
C HIS A 58 -1.04 -5.79 -23.93
N PHE A 59 -0.94 -4.95 -22.90
CA PHE A 59 -2.02 -4.07 -22.48
C PHE A 59 -1.87 -2.74 -23.20
N THR A 60 -2.84 -2.37 -24.02
CA THR A 60 -2.90 -1.03 -24.63
C THR A 60 -3.72 -0.11 -23.74
N VAL A 61 -3.12 1.01 -23.35
CA VAL A 61 -3.78 2.07 -22.58
C VAL A 61 -4.52 2.99 -23.54
N ASP A 62 -5.84 3.07 -23.40
CA ASP A 62 -6.69 3.98 -24.16
C ASP A 62 -6.72 5.36 -23.49
N GLU A 63 -6.89 5.38 -22.17
CA GLU A 63 -6.86 6.60 -21.36
C GLU A 63 -6.09 6.39 -20.06
N TRP A 64 -5.15 7.30 -19.78
CA TRP A 64 -4.41 7.27 -18.53
C TRP A 64 -5.27 7.77 -17.37
N GLY A 65 -5.21 7.06 -16.24
CA GLY A 65 -5.83 7.52 -15.01
C GLY A 65 -5.26 8.88 -14.56
N PRO A 66 -6.07 9.69 -13.84
CA PRO A 66 -5.64 11.02 -13.41
C PRO A 66 -4.42 10.92 -12.47
N GLU A 67 -3.43 11.78 -12.69
CA GLU A 67 -2.18 11.78 -11.90
C GLU A 67 -2.45 12.01 -10.41
N SER A 68 -3.51 12.77 -10.09
CA SER A 68 -3.94 13.01 -8.71
C SER A 68 -4.34 11.73 -7.98
N ALA A 69 -4.87 10.72 -8.67
CA ALA A 69 -5.30 9.47 -8.05
C ALA A 69 -4.10 8.64 -7.55
N CYS A 70 -3.05 8.47 -8.37
CA CYS A 70 -1.83 7.79 -7.92
C CYS A 70 -1.14 8.54 -6.78
N ARG A 71 -1.01 9.88 -6.90
CA ARG A 71 -0.37 10.70 -5.88
C ARG A 71 -1.14 10.65 -4.56
N PHE A 72 -2.47 10.67 -4.61
CA PHE A 72 -3.32 10.51 -3.43
C PHE A 72 -3.16 9.13 -2.79
N SER A 73 -3.12 8.05 -3.58
CA SER A 73 -2.92 6.69 -3.07
C SER A 73 -1.54 6.51 -2.42
N VAL A 74 -0.47 7.01 -3.04
CA VAL A 74 0.88 7.00 -2.43
C VAL A 74 0.89 7.80 -1.13
N PHE A 75 0.33 9.01 -1.14
CA PHE A 75 0.28 9.87 0.03
C PHE A 75 -0.49 9.22 1.20
N THR A 76 -1.66 8.67 0.93
CA THR A 76 -2.47 8.00 1.96
C THR A 76 -1.78 6.74 2.47
N ALA A 77 -1.13 5.95 1.63
CA ALA A 77 -0.36 4.78 2.04
C ALA A 77 0.84 5.17 2.92
N VAL A 78 1.55 6.26 2.61
CA VAL A 78 2.66 6.78 3.44
C VAL A 78 2.14 7.28 4.79
N LEU A 79 1.05 8.06 4.81
CA LEU A 79 0.45 8.51 6.07
C LEU A 79 -0.02 7.33 6.93
N ALA A 80 -0.65 6.33 6.32
CA ALA A 80 -1.09 5.12 7.01
C ALA A 80 0.11 4.33 7.58
N LEU A 81 1.20 4.20 6.82
CA LEU A 81 2.43 3.57 7.27
C LEU A 81 3.01 4.25 8.51
N LEU A 82 3.14 5.59 8.46
CA LEU A 82 3.68 6.38 9.57
C LEU A 82 2.78 6.29 10.81
N ALA A 83 1.46 6.43 10.62
CA ALA A 83 0.50 6.32 11.71
C ALA A 83 0.54 4.93 12.34
N ALA A 84 0.54 3.87 11.52
CA ALA A 84 0.62 2.49 11.99
C ALA A 84 1.94 2.21 12.73
N ALA A 85 3.08 2.73 12.25
CA ALA A 85 4.36 2.60 12.93
C ALA A 85 4.35 3.25 14.31
N VAL A 86 3.85 4.49 14.41
CA VAL A 86 3.74 5.22 15.69
C VAL A 86 2.83 4.48 16.66
N GLN A 87 1.66 4.02 16.18
CA GLN A 87 0.71 3.31 17.05
C GLN A 87 1.21 1.93 17.47
N ALA A 88 1.82 1.16 16.56
CA ALA A 88 2.43 -0.13 16.88
C ALA A 88 3.53 0.03 17.93
N TRP A 89 4.42 1.02 17.76
CA TRP A 89 5.45 1.34 18.75
C TRP A 89 4.87 1.70 20.10
N ARG A 90 3.85 2.59 20.12
CA ARG A 90 3.16 3.00 21.35
C ARG A 90 2.52 1.81 22.06
N THR A 91 1.78 0.96 21.36
CA THR A 91 1.12 -0.21 21.95
C THR A 91 2.13 -1.25 22.43
N LEU A 92 3.21 -1.45 21.68
CA LEU A 92 4.29 -2.35 22.07
C LEU A 92 4.98 -1.87 23.34
N PHE A 93 5.23 -0.56 23.45
CA PHE A 93 5.80 0.04 24.65
C PHE A 93 4.92 -0.20 25.89
N PHE A 94 3.61 0.02 25.77
CA PHE A 94 2.66 -0.25 26.87
C PHE A 94 2.58 -1.74 27.23
N LEU A 95 2.68 -2.65 26.26
CA LEU A 95 2.71 -4.09 26.51
C LEU A 95 4.00 -4.52 27.21
N CYS A 96 5.16 -4.00 26.81
CA CYS A 96 6.47 -4.40 27.33
C CYS A 96 6.79 -3.76 28.68
N LYS A 97 6.50 -2.48 28.87
CA LYS A 97 6.83 -1.76 30.10
C LYS A 97 5.75 -1.92 31.19
N GLY A 98 4.53 -2.29 30.80
CA GLY A 98 3.37 -2.29 31.68
C GLY A 98 2.81 -0.87 31.87
N HIS A 99 1.54 -0.78 32.22
CA HIS A 99 0.93 0.47 32.68
C HIS A 99 1.28 0.61 34.16
N GLU A 100 2.02 1.66 34.53
CA GLU A 100 2.20 2.04 35.94
C GLU A 100 0.87 2.45 36.56
#